data_AF-A0A326GDU5-F1
#
_entry.id   AF-A0A326GDU5-F1
#
_cell.length_a   1.000
_cell.length_b   1.000
_cell.length_c   1.000
_cell.angle_alpha   90.00
_cell.angle_beta   90.00
_cell.angle_gamma   90.00
#
_symmetry.space_group_name_H-M   'P 1'
#
loop_
_entity.id
_entity.type
_entity.pdbx_description
1 polymer ?
#
loop_
_entity_poly.entity_id
_entity_poly.type
_entity_poly.pdbx_seq_one_letter_code
_entity_poly.pdbx_strand_id
1 'polypeptide(L)'
;MRKIALVAAASAAALSLAACSEQTEDAAGATVENAAADTEANLDAAGAEIEAGAEEVGAELDAAGDEIAADADNAAAEVEADVQDETTAEAQVD
;
A
#
# COMPACT_ATOMS: atom_id res chain seq x y z
N MET A 1 -43.74 -6.01 -53.69
CA MET A 1 -42.27 -6.03 -53.47
C MET A 1 -41.79 -4.94 -52.50
N ARG A 2 -42.16 -3.66 -52.67
CA ARG A 2 -41.73 -2.57 -51.77
C ARG A 2 -42.07 -2.75 -50.28
N LYS A 3 -43.23 -3.36 -49.97
CA LYS A 3 -43.69 -3.58 -48.58
C LYS A 3 -42.88 -4.65 -47.83
N ILE A 4 -42.33 -5.64 -48.54
CA ILE A 4 -41.55 -6.74 -47.94
C ILE A 4 -40.11 -6.26 -47.65
N ALA A 5 -39.55 -5.42 -48.54
CA ALA A 5 -38.23 -4.81 -48.34
C ALA A 5 -38.17 -3.91 -47.10
N LEU A 6 -39.23 -3.16 -46.80
CA LEU A 6 -39.28 -2.29 -45.62
C LEU A 6 -39.35 -3.08 -44.30
N VAL A 7 -40.06 -4.20 -44.27
CA VAL A 7 -40.14 -5.06 -43.08
C VAL A 7 -38.80 -5.74 -42.79
N ALA A 8 -38.08 -6.18 -43.84
CA ALA A 8 -36.74 -6.76 -43.71
C ALA A 8 -35.70 -5.72 -43.22
N ALA A 9 -35.76 -4.49 -43.73
CA ALA A 9 -34.86 -3.41 -43.28
C ALA A 9 -35.13 -3.00 -41.82
N ALA A 10 -36.40 -2.92 -41.40
CA ALA A 10 -36.75 -2.58 -40.03
C ALA A 10 -36.33 -3.66 -39.01
N SER A 11 -36.45 -4.93 -39.38
CA SER A 11 -36.01 -6.04 -38.53
C SER A 11 -34.48 -6.16 -38.45
N ALA A 12 -33.76 -5.91 -39.54
CA ALA A 12 -32.29 -5.83 -39.51
C ALA A 12 -31.79 -4.66 -38.63
N ALA A 13 -32.44 -3.50 -38.70
CA ALA A 13 -32.09 -2.35 -37.86
C ALA A 13 -32.36 -2.61 -36.37
N ALA A 14 -33.48 -3.28 -36.04
CA ALA A 14 -33.80 -3.68 -34.67
C ALA A 14 -32.78 -4.69 -34.11
N LEU A 15 -32.34 -5.66 -34.93
CA LEU A 15 -31.31 -6.65 -34.56
C LEU A 15 -29.94 -5.99 -34.33
N SER A 16 -29.55 -5.00 -35.14
CA SER A 16 -28.31 -4.24 -34.92
C SER A 16 -28.35 -3.38 -33.65
N LEU A 17 -29.52 -2.85 -33.29
CA LEU A 17 -29.67 -2.06 -32.07
C LEU A 17 -29.59 -2.93 -30.82
N ALA A 18 -30.16 -4.14 -30.87
CA ALA A 18 -30.05 -5.13 -29.80
C ALA A 18 -28.60 -5.61 -29.60
N ALA A 19 -27.87 -5.87 -30.69
CA ALA A 19 -26.45 -6.24 -30.62
C ALA A 19 -25.56 -5.11 -30.09
N CYS A 20 -25.84 -3.85 -30.43
CA CYS A 20 -25.15 -2.71 -29.83
C CYS A 20 -25.48 -2.53 -28.34
N SER A 21 -26.66 -2.95 -27.88
CA SER A 21 -27.04 -2.91 -26.46
C SER A 21 -26.26 -3.94 -25.64
N GLU A 22 -26.21 -5.19 -26.11
CA GLU A 22 -25.51 -6.29 -25.42
C GLU A 22 -24.00 -6.04 -25.38
N GLN A 23 -23.41 -5.56 -26.47
CA GLN A 23 -22.00 -5.18 -26.50
C GLN A 23 -21.67 -3.98 -25.58
N THR A 24 -22.62 -3.04 -25.42
CA THR A 24 -22.46 -1.92 -24.47
C THR A 24 -22.54 -2.41 -23.03
N GLU A 25 -23.42 -3.37 -22.76
CA GLU A 25 -23.60 -3.98 -21.43
C GLU A 25 -22.38 -4.81 -21.03
N ASP A 26 -21.83 -5.61 -21.95
CA ASP A 26 -20.57 -6.33 -21.76
C ASP A 26 -19.39 -5.38 -21.53
N ALA A 27 -19.29 -4.30 -22.32
CA ALA A 27 -18.23 -3.31 -22.15
C ALA A 27 -18.36 -2.56 -20.81
N ALA A 28 -19.59 -2.28 -20.36
CA ALA A 28 -19.85 -1.69 -19.06
C ALA A 28 -19.49 -2.66 -17.92
N GLY A 29 -19.85 -3.94 -18.05
CA GLY A 29 -19.46 -4.99 -17.11
C GLY A 29 -17.94 -5.11 -16.99
N ALA A 30 -17.23 -5.19 -18.12
CA ALA A 30 -15.77 -5.21 -18.14
C ALA A 30 -15.15 -3.92 -17.57
N THR A 31 -15.77 -2.76 -17.79
CA THR A 31 -15.29 -1.49 -17.21
C THR A 31 -15.42 -1.52 -15.68
N VAL A 32 -16.52 -2.03 -15.15
CA VAL A 32 -16.73 -2.16 -13.69
C VAL A 32 -15.75 -3.16 -13.10
N GLU A 33 -15.53 -4.31 -13.73
CA GLU A 33 -14.55 -5.29 -13.28
C GLU A 33 -13.12 -4.73 -13.29
N ASN A 34 -12.72 -4.04 -14.36
CA ASN A 34 -11.40 -3.40 -14.41
C ASN A 34 -11.26 -2.28 -13.37
N ALA A 35 -12.30 -1.46 -13.16
CA ALA A 35 -12.27 -0.43 -12.13
C ALA A 35 -12.18 -1.02 -10.71
N ALA A 36 -12.83 -2.16 -10.47
CA ALA A 36 -12.71 -2.90 -9.22
C ALA A 36 -11.28 -3.46 -9.06
N ALA A 37 -10.74 -4.09 -10.09
CA ALA A 37 -9.37 -4.62 -10.09
C ALA A 37 -8.32 -3.51 -9.86
N ASP A 38 -8.48 -2.36 -10.52
CA ASP A 38 -7.60 -1.20 -10.31
C ASP A 38 -7.71 -0.64 -8.89
N THR A 39 -8.91 -0.65 -8.30
CA THR A 39 -9.12 -0.24 -6.91
C THR A 39 -8.43 -1.20 -5.96
N GLU A 40 -8.58 -2.51 -6.17
CA GLU A 40 -7.96 -3.56 -5.35
C GLU A 40 -6.43 -3.50 -5.43
N ALA A 41 -5.88 -3.37 -6.65
CA ALA A 41 -4.43 -3.22 -6.85
C ALA A 41 -3.86 -1.96 -6.18
N ASN A 42 -4.58 -0.83 -6.23
CA ASN A 42 -4.15 0.41 -5.56
C ASN A 42 -4.24 0.30 -4.03
N LEU A 43 -5.26 -0.38 -3.50
CA LEU A 43 -5.38 -0.63 -2.07
C LEU A 43 -4.27 -1.55 -1.56
N ASP A 44 -3.95 -2.61 -2.30
CA ASP A 44 -2.84 -3.51 -1.97
C ASP A 44 -1.50 -2.77 -2.02
N ALA A 45 -1.26 -1.95 -3.05
CA ALA A 45 -0.06 -1.14 -3.14
C ALA A 45 0.07 -0.15 -1.98
N ALA A 46 -1.01 0.55 -1.63
CA ALA A 46 -1.03 1.46 -0.48
C ALA A 46 -0.80 0.72 0.84
N GLY A 47 -1.37 -0.49 1.00
CA GLY A 47 -1.14 -1.35 2.15
C GLY A 47 0.32 -1.74 2.30
N ALA A 48 0.95 -2.17 1.20
CA ALA A 48 2.38 -2.53 1.18
C ALA A 48 3.29 -1.34 1.49
N GLU A 49 2.98 -0.14 0.99
CA GLU A 49 3.74 1.09 1.33
C GLU A 49 3.61 1.44 2.82
N ILE A 50 2.42 1.28 3.40
CA ILE A 50 2.19 1.49 4.84
C ILE A 50 2.99 0.49 5.67
N GLU A 51 2.98 -0.79 5.30
CA GLU A 51 3.73 -1.84 6.00
C GLU A 51 5.24 -1.58 5.95
N ALA A 52 5.77 -1.23 4.77
CA ALA A 52 7.18 -0.85 4.62
C ALA A 52 7.54 0.39 5.46
N GLY A 53 6.69 1.42 5.45
CA GLY A 53 6.90 2.60 6.29
C GLY A 53 6.84 2.30 7.79
N ALA A 54 5.98 1.36 8.21
CA ALA A 54 5.90 0.92 9.60
C ALA A 54 7.13 0.13 10.04
N GLU A 55 7.66 -0.75 9.17
CA GLU A 55 8.92 -1.47 9.42
C GLU A 55 10.11 -0.50 9.55
N GLU A 56 10.21 0.52 8.68
CA GLU A 56 11.27 1.52 8.75
C GLU A 56 11.21 2.34 10.04
N VAL A 57 10.01 2.82 10.42
CA VAL A 57 9.82 3.51 11.71
C VAL A 57 10.15 2.59 12.89
N GLY A 58 9.79 1.31 12.82
CA GLY A 58 10.14 0.32 13.84
C GLY A 58 11.66 0.19 14.02
N ALA A 59 12.40 0.05 12.92
CA ALA A 59 13.85 -0.04 12.94
C ALA A 59 14.51 1.23 13.47
N GLU A 60 13.98 2.41 13.14
CA GLU A 60 14.49 3.69 13.62
C GLU A 60 14.23 3.88 15.13
N LEU A 61 13.09 3.41 15.63
CA LEU A 61 12.80 3.39 17.07
C LEU A 61 13.70 2.42 17.84
N ASP A 62 13.97 1.23 17.29
CA ASP A 62 14.91 0.28 17.91
C ASP A 62 16.32 0.88 17.99
N ALA A 63 16.80 1.51 16.90
CA ALA A 63 18.10 2.18 16.88
C ALA A 63 18.17 3.34 17.90
N ALA A 64 17.12 4.15 18.00
CA ALA A 64 17.03 5.20 19.01
C ALA A 64 17.00 4.64 20.44
N GLY A 65 16.35 3.49 20.64
CA GLY A 65 16.35 2.78 21.92
C GLY A 65 17.75 2.30 22.32
N ASP A 66 18.50 1.73 21.38
CA ASP A 66 19.88 1.29 21.59
C ASP A 66 20.81 2.48 21.92
N GLU A 67 20.64 3.62 21.24
CA GLU A 67 21.41 4.84 21.52
C GLU A 67 21.10 5.38 22.93
N ILE A 68 19.83 5.44 23.32
CA ILE A 68 19.43 5.83 24.68
C ILE A 68 20.01 4.89 25.74
N ALA A 69 20.03 3.58 25.47
CA ALA A 69 20.62 2.61 26.38
C ALA A 69 22.13 2.82 26.53
N ALA A 70 22.85 3.04 25.42
CA ALA A 70 24.28 3.33 25.44
C ALA A 70 24.60 4.65 26.18
N ASP A 71 23.79 5.70 25.99
CA ASP A 71 23.93 6.96 26.72
C ASP A 71 23.69 6.78 28.22
N ALA A 72 22.69 5.97 28.60
CA ALA A 72 22.40 5.66 29.99
C ALA A 72 23.54 4.87 30.66
N ASP A 73 24.11 3.88 29.97
CA ASP A 73 25.26 3.13 30.46
C ASP A 73 26.49 4.04 30.62
N ASN A 74 26.72 4.95 29.68
CA ASN A 74 27.80 5.93 29.79
C ASN A 74 27.61 6.86 31.00
N ALA A 75 26.40 7.41 31.17
CA ALA A 75 26.08 8.25 32.32
C ALA A 75 26.23 7.50 33.65
N ALA A 76 25.88 6.21 33.70
CA ALA A 76 26.10 5.38 34.88
C ALA A 76 27.60 5.21 35.18
N ALA A 77 28.41 4.93 34.16
CA ALA A 77 29.86 4.80 34.30
C ALA A 77 30.53 6.13 34.72
N GLU A 78 30.03 7.28 34.26
CA GLU A 78 30.50 8.60 34.72
C GLU A 78 30.24 8.80 36.23
N VAL A 79 29.03 8.45 36.68
CA VAL A 79 28.65 8.54 38.10
C VAL A 79 29.48 7.57 38.95
N GLU A 80 29.72 6.37 38.46
CA GLU A 80 30.55 5.37 39.15
C GLU A 80 32.01 5.83 39.27
N ALA A 81 32.61 6.30 38.18
CA ALA A 81 33.95 6.88 38.19
C ALA A 81 34.10 8.01 39.21
N ASP A 82 33.13 8.91 39.30
CA ASP A 82 33.10 9.99 40.29
C ASP A 82 33.01 9.47 41.74
N VAL A 83 32.25 8.39 41.97
CA VAL A 83 32.07 7.79 43.31
C VAL A 83 33.29 6.97 43.74
N GLN A 84 33.94 6.30 42.80
CA GLN A 84 35.06 5.39 43.05
C GLN A 84 36.44 6.05 42.88
N ASP A 85 36.49 7.31 42.44
CA ASP A 85 37.73 8.07 42.18
C ASP A 85 38.64 7.36 41.15
N GLU A 86 38.01 6.90 40.07
CA GLU A 86 38.65 6.22 38.95
C GLU A 86 38.26 6.87 37.61
N THR A 87 38.77 6.37 36.49
CA THR A 87 38.38 6.89 35.17
C THR A 87 37.08 6.27 34.67
N THR A 88 36.27 7.01 33.92
CA THR A 88 35.05 6.49 33.25
C THR A 88 35.34 5.26 32.39
N ALA A 89 36.55 5.17 31.82
CA ALA A 89 36.95 4.01 31.02
C ALA A 89 37.19 2.75 31.87
N GLU A 90 37.62 2.90 33.11
CA GLU A 90 37.74 1.81 34.08
C GLU A 90 36.35 1.39 34.57
N ALA A 91 35.49 2.36 34.92
CA ALA A 91 34.10 2.09 35.31
C ALA A 91 33.26 1.44 34.20
N GLN A 92 33.53 1.72 32.92
CA GLN A 92 32.82 1.08 31.80
C GLN A 92 33.13 -0.40 31.60
N VAL A 93 34.20 -0.92 32.21
CA VAL A 93 34.69 -2.30 31.98
C VAL A 93 34.69 -3.18 33.24
N ASP A 94 34.25 -2.66 34.39
CA ASP A 94 34.13 -3.38 35.67
C ASP A 94 32.81 -4.18 35.76
#